data_AF-X1RY12-F1
#
_entry.id   AF-X1RY12-F1
#
_cell.length_a   1.000
_cell.length_b   1.000
_cell.length_c   1.000
_cell.angle_alpha   90.00
_cell.angle_beta   90.00
_cell.angle_gamma   90.00
#
_symmetry.space_group_name_H-M   'P 1'
#
loop_
_entity.id
_entity.type
_entity.pdbx_description
1 polymer ?
#
loop_
_entity_poly.entity_id
_entity_poly.type
_entity_poly.pdbx_seq_one_letter_code
_entity_poly.pdbx_strand_id
1 'polypeptide(L)'
;PDLVVYLQASTDRLLKRIMKRGRHYEKNISREYLEALNTTYNDFFFHYSLAPVFIVNTDEIDFVESSEHLDDLIEKIIEPHTGISFYNPRGK
;
A
#
# COMPACT_ATOMS: atom_id res chain seq x y z
N PRO A 1 -1.44 6.95 17.55
CA PRO A 1 -1.04 5.70 16.86
C PRO A 1 0.48 5.59 16.98
N ASP A 2 1.01 4.39 17.20
CA ASP A 2 2.47 4.20 17.38
C ASP A 2 3.20 3.98 16.05
N LEU A 3 2.47 3.57 15.00
CA LEU A 3 2.95 3.37 13.64
C LEU A 3 1.77 3.48 12.67
N VAL A 4 2.02 4.03 11.48
CA VAL A 4 1.11 3.96 10.33
C VAL A 4 1.77 3.13 9.24
N VAL A 5 1.09 2.08 8.77
CA VAL A 5 1.54 1.28 7.62
C VAL A 5 0.78 1.74 6.38
N TYR A 6 1.48 2.36 5.43
CA TYR A 6 0.90 2.84 4.18
C TYR A 6 1.24 1.90 3.02
N LEU A 7 0.25 1.10 2.60
CA LEU A 7 0.40 0.17 1.48
C LEU A 7 0.20 0.93 0.14
N GLN A 8 1.30 1.30 -0.47
CA GLN A 8 1.32 1.99 -1.75
C GLN A 8 1.23 0.99 -2.91
N ALA A 9 0.50 1.35 -3.95
CA ALA A 9 0.48 0.62 -5.22
C ALA A 9 0.21 1.59 -6.37
N SER A 10 0.70 1.26 -7.55
CA SER A 10 0.34 1.92 -8.80
C SER A 10 -1.16 1.81 -9.07
N THR A 11 -1.72 2.83 -9.72
CA THR A 11 -3.13 2.83 -10.15
C THR A 11 -3.45 1.60 -10.99
N ASP A 12 -2.52 1.17 -11.86
CA ASP A 12 -2.69 -0.03 -12.67
C ASP A 12 -2.87 -1.30 -11.83
N ARG A 13 -2.07 -1.45 -10.76
CA ARG A 13 -2.21 -2.58 -9.83
C ARG A 13 -3.49 -2.49 -9.03
N LEU A 14 -3.88 -1.31 -8.57
CA LEU A 14 -5.13 -1.10 -7.85
C LEU A 14 -6.35 -1.46 -8.72
N LEU A 15 -6.38 -1.02 -9.99
CA LEU A 15 -7.44 -1.39 -10.94
C LEU A 15 -7.50 -2.90 -11.16
N LYS A 16 -6.35 -3.56 -11.37
CA LYS A 16 -6.29 -5.04 -11.50
C LYS A 16 -6.86 -5.73 -10.26
N ARG A 17 -6.55 -5.25 -9.05
CA ARG A 17 -7.08 -5.79 -7.78
C ARG A 17 -8.59 -5.54 -7.63
N ILE A 18 -9.09 -4.36 -8.00
CA ILE A 18 -10.53 -4.03 -7.99
C ILE A 18 -11.27 -4.97 -8.96
N MET A 19 -10.75 -5.15 -10.17
CA MET A 19 -11.32 -6.07 -11.17
C MET A 19 -11.31 -7.52 -10.67
N LYS A 20 -10.20 -8.02 -10.10
CA LYS A 20 -10.11 -9.38 -9.52
C LYS A 20 -11.15 -9.60 -8.42
N ARG A 21 -11.41 -8.59 -7.58
CA ARG A 21 -12.38 -8.67 -6.48
C ARG A 21 -13.85 -8.63 -6.93
N GLY A 22 -14.15 -7.98 -8.05
CA GLY A 22 -15.47 -7.99 -8.68
C GLY A 22 -16.62 -7.40 -7.85
N ARG A 23 -16.34 -6.52 -6.87
CA ARG A 23 -17.37 -5.91 -6.02
C ARG A 23 -18.27 -4.98 -6.84
N HIS A 24 -19.59 -5.17 -6.73
CA HIS A 24 -20.57 -4.47 -7.57
C HIS A 24 -20.46 -2.94 -7.49
N TYR A 25 -20.21 -2.40 -6.30
CA TYR A 25 -20.14 -0.96 -6.05
C TYR A 25 -18.85 -0.30 -6.56
N GLU A 26 -17.82 -1.07 -6.90
CA GLU A 26 -16.54 -0.54 -7.40
C GLU A 26 -16.47 -0.50 -8.94
N LYS A 27 -17.47 -1.06 -9.63
CA LYS A 27 -17.49 -1.16 -11.10
C LYS A 27 -17.40 0.18 -11.82
N ASN A 28 -17.84 1.25 -11.17
CA ASN A 28 -17.88 2.60 -11.74
C ASN A 28 -16.71 3.48 -11.27
N ILE A 29 -15.72 2.92 -10.56
CA ILE A 29 -14.51 3.66 -10.19
C ILE A 29 -13.73 3.96 -11.47
N SER A 30 -13.61 5.23 -11.82
CA SER A 30 -12.80 5.64 -12.96
C SER A 30 -11.31 5.59 -12.62
N ARG A 31 -10.48 5.45 -13.64
CA ARG A 31 -9.01 5.49 -13.49
C ARG A 31 -8.57 6.83 -12.92
N GLU A 32 -9.12 7.93 -13.43
CA GLU A 32 -8.78 9.31 -13.07
C GLU A 32 -9.12 9.57 -11.60
N TYR A 33 -10.26 9.07 -11.14
CA TYR A 33 -10.63 9.14 -9.73
C TYR A 33 -9.63 8.39 -8.85
N LEU A 34 -9.24 7.18 -9.27
CA LEU A 34 -8.29 6.37 -8.52
C LEU A 34 -6.87 6.99 -8.52
N GLU A 35 -6.46 7.62 -9.60
CA GLU A 35 -5.21 8.39 -9.69
C GLU A 35 -5.23 9.59 -8.75
N ALA A 36 -6.30 10.39 -8.78
CA ALA A 36 -6.46 11.52 -7.88
C ALA A 36 -6.43 11.08 -6.41
N LEU A 37 -7.09 9.95 -6.09
CA LEU A 37 -7.05 9.36 -4.76
C LEU A 37 -5.63 8.93 -4.38
N ASN A 38 -4.93 8.22 -5.27
CA ASN A 38 -3.55 7.78 -5.03
C ASN A 38 -2.64 8.97 -4.73
N THR A 39 -2.68 10.02 -5.56
CA THR A 39 -1.91 11.26 -5.33
C THR A 39 -2.27 11.92 -4.01
N THR A 40 -3.56 12.07 -3.70
CA THR A 40 -4.02 12.70 -2.45
C THR A 40 -3.49 11.96 -1.21
N TYR A 41 -3.51 10.63 -1.23
CA TYR A 41 -3.00 9.82 -0.12
C TYR A 41 -1.47 9.85 -0.02
N ASN A 42 -0.76 9.85 -1.14
CA ASN A 42 0.69 10.01 -1.17
C ASN A 42 1.09 11.36 -0.54
N ASP A 43 0.43 12.44 -0.95
CA ASP A 43 0.69 13.78 -0.40
C ASP A 43 0.35 13.85 1.09
N PHE A 44 -0.77 13.25 1.51
CA PHE A 44 -1.17 13.22 2.91
C PHE A 44 -0.14 12.52 3.80
N PHE A 45 0.29 11.32 3.42
CA PHE A 45 1.23 10.55 4.24
C PHE A 45 2.67 11.07 4.16
N PHE A 46 3.03 11.75 3.08
CA PHE A 46 4.32 12.45 2.99
C PHE A 46 4.44 13.60 4.02
N HIS A 47 3.33 14.27 4.34
CA HIS A 47 3.30 15.36 5.33
C HIS A 47 2.81 14.90 6.71
N TYR A 48 2.54 13.61 6.89
CA TYR A 48 2.04 13.08 8.15
C TYR A 48 3.16 13.00 9.20
N SER A 49 2.93 13.64 10.36
CA SER A 49 3.93 13.78 11.42
C SER A 49 3.45 13.32 12.80
N LEU A 50 2.23 12.79 12.90
CA LEU A 50 1.64 12.38 14.19
C LEU A 50 2.16 11.01 14.68
N ALA A 51 2.75 10.21 13.78
CA ALA A 51 3.39 8.93 14.09
C ALA A 51 4.41 8.59 12.98
N PRO A 52 5.35 7.67 13.23
CA PRO A 52 6.15 7.07 12.18
C PRO A 52 5.27 6.48 11.07
N VAL A 53 5.70 6.63 9.82
CA VAL A 53 5.00 6.11 8.64
C VAL A 53 5.92 5.11 7.94
N PHE A 54 5.48 3.87 7.88
CA PHE A 54 6.12 2.81 7.12
C PHE A 54 5.40 2.62 5.79
N ILE A 55 6.03 3.10 4.71
CA ILE A 55 5.50 3.04 3.35
C ILE A 55 5.96 1.76 2.69
N VAL A 56 5.01 0.92 2.27
CA VAL A 56 5.28 -0.38 1.65
C VAL A 56 4.81 -0.34 0.21
N ASN A 57 5.72 -0.52 -0.74
CA ASN A 57 5.35 -0.73 -2.14
C ASN A 57 4.79 -2.14 -2.31
N THR A 58 3.55 -2.24 -2.78
CA THR A 58 2.84 -3.52 -2.96
C THR A 58 2.63 -3.88 -4.42
N ASP A 59 3.35 -3.26 -5.37
CA ASP A 59 3.20 -3.53 -6.80
C ASP A 59 3.73 -4.91 -7.22
N GLU A 60 4.77 -5.39 -6.53
CA GLU A 60 5.45 -6.66 -6.84
C GLU A 60 5.21 -7.77 -5.83
N ILE A 61 4.56 -7.46 -4.68
CA ILE A 61 4.17 -8.48 -3.70
C ILE A 61 2.70 -8.84 -3.76
N ASP A 62 2.47 -10.13 -3.54
CA ASP A 62 1.14 -10.68 -3.30
C ASP A 62 1.12 -11.35 -1.92
N PHE A 63 0.96 -10.55 -0.88
CA PHE A 63 0.80 -11.03 0.51
C PHE A 63 -0.60 -11.60 0.79
N VAL A 64 -1.50 -11.59 -0.20
CA VAL A 64 -2.83 -12.22 -0.08
C VAL A 64 -2.74 -13.70 -0.45
N GLU A 65 -1.97 -14.02 -1.50
CA GLU A 65 -1.84 -15.39 -2.01
C GLU A 65 -0.50 -16.06 -1.63
N SER A 66 0.51 -15.29 -1.19
CA SER A 66 1.81 -15.82 -0.73
C SER A 66 2.00 -15.57 0.77
N SER A 67 2.04 -16.66 1.54
CA SER A 67 2.36 -16.60 2.97
C SER A 67 3.78 -16.09 3.22
N GLU A 68 4.75 -16.41 2.35
CA GLU A 68 6.14 -15.93 2.47
C GLU A 68 6.20 -14.40 2.38
N HIS A 69 5.45 -13.79 1.46
CA HIS A 69 5.37 -12.34 1.35
C HIS A 69 4.68 -11.69 2.55
N LEU A 70 3.71 -12.39 3.16
CA LEU A 70 3.04 -11.92 4.36
C LEU A 70 3.98 -11.96 5.56
N ASP A 71 4.71 -13.06 5.74
CA ASP A 71 5.65 -13.25 6.85
C ASP A 71 6.77 -12.20 6.78
N ASP A 72 7.36 -12.00 5.61
CA ASP A 72 8.38 -10.97 5.39
C ASP A 72 7.84 -9.55 5.66
N LEU A 73 6.61 -9.25 5.22
CA LEU A 73 5.98 -7.96 5.53
C LEU A 73 5.76 -7.77 7.04
N ILE A 74 5.32 -8.81 7.74
CA ILE A 74 5.10 -8.76 9.20
C ILE A 74 6.42 -8.55 9.93
N GLU A 75 7.48 -9.27 9.56
CA GLU A 75 8.81 -9.08 10.12
C GLU A 75 9.27 -7.63 10.00
N LYS A 76 9.06 -7.01 8.83
CA LYS A 76 9.41 -5.61 8.60
C LYS A 76 8.57 -4.62 9.39
N ILE A 77 7.29 -4.90 9.63
CA ILE A 77 6.39 -4.04 10.44
C ILE A 77 6.78 -4.03 11.92
N ILE A 78 7.34 -5.13 12.43
CA ILE A 78 7.73 -5.27 13.84
C ILE A 78 9.06 -4.55 14.14
N GLU A 79 9.86 -4.24 13.11
CA GLU A 79 11.08 -3.47 13.27
C GLU A 79 10.79 -2.05 13.81
N PRO A 80 11.66 -1.47 14.65
CA PRO A 80 11.48 -0.10 15.12
C PRO A 80 11.48 0.90 13.95
N HIS A 81 10.48 1.78 13.91
CA HIS A 81 10.37 2.82 12.89
C HIS A 81 10.41 4.22 13.50
N THR A 82 11.12 5.12 12.82
CA THR A 82 11.17 6.55 13.17
C THR A 82 11.00 7.38 11.90
N GLY A 83 10.14 8.40 11.96
CA GLY A 83 9.87 9.25 10.79
C GLY A 83 9.23 8.44 9.65
N ILE A 84 9.59 8.76 8.41
CA ILE A 84 9.12 8.06 7.22
C ILE A 84 10.17 7.02 6.80
N SER A 85 9.77 5.76 6.73
CA SER A 85 10.56 4.64 6.24
C SER A 85 9.89 4.01 5.01
N PHE A 86 10.70 3.44 4.11
CA PHE A 86 10.23 2.85 2.86
C PHE A 86 10.65 1.38 2.78
N TYR A 87 9.73 0.54 2.33
CA TYR A 87 9.97 -0.85 2.02
C TYR A 87 9.52 -1.16 0.60
N ASN A 88 10.47 -1.62 -0.23
CA ASN A 88 10.19 -2.11 -1.56
C ASN A 88 10.57 -3.59 -1.65
N PRO A 89 9.63 -4.49 -1.31
CA PRO A 89 9.87 -5.93 -1.41
C PRO A 89 10.11 -6.29 -2.87
N ARG A 90 11.22 -6.96 -3.15
CA ARG A 90 11.50 -7.51 -4.47
C ARG A 90 10.68 -8.79 -4.62
N GLY A 91 9.81 -8.86 -5.62
CA GLY A 91 9.19 -10.13 -5.99
C GLY A 91 10.29 -11.12 -6.37
N LYS A 92 10.48 -12.17 -5.58
CA LYS A 92 11.37 -13.29 -5.96
C LYS A 92 10.67 -14.19 -6.96
#